data_AF-A0A174BYJ8-F1
#
_entry.id   AF-A0A174BYJ8-F1
#
_cell.length_a   1.000
_cell.length_b   1.000
_cell.length_c   1.000
_cell.angle_alpha   90.00
_cell.angle_beta   90.00
_cell.angle_gamma   90.00
#
_symmetry.space_group_name_H-M   'P 1'
#
loop_
_entity.id
_entity.type
_entity.pdbx_description
1 polymer ?
#
loop_
_entity_poly.entity_id
_entity_poly.type
_entity_poly.pdbx_seq_one_letter_code
_entity_poly.pdbx_strand_id
1 'polypeptide(L)'
;MQKNKHNRVHIGNRPGKADYPIASLLPVGKENAISTADLVKLSGCSSSRKLQQHIAYERNHGAIICSGSGNGYWKPKDRQEIVEFCRIMDARARNTFAATRSAKQALKEPEGQQDFIR
;
A
#
# COMPACT_ATOMS: atom_id res chain seq x y z
N MET A 1 -9.21 28.03 -26.30
CA MET A 1 -9.26 26.68 -25.68
C MET A 1 -7.86 26.27 -25.28
N GLN A 2 -7.52 26.37 -23.99
CA GLN A 2 -6.19 26.01 -23.48
C GLN A 2 -6.10 24.48 -23.34
N LYS A 3 -5.20 23.85 -24.10
CA LYS A 3 -4.88 22.42 -23.96
C LYS A 3 -3.98 22.24 -22.74
N ASN A 4 -4.54 21.66 -21.68
CA ASN A 4 -3.84 21.42 -20.43
C ASN A 4 -2.82 20.28 -20.58
N LYS A 5 -1.54 20.60 -20.36
CA LYS A 5 -0.36 19.73 -20.54
C LYS A 5 -0.19 18.79 -19.35
N HIS A 6 -1.17 17.94 -19.09
CA HIS A 6 -1.13 17.04 -17.93
C HIS A 6 -0.04 15.96 -18.08
N ASN A 7 1.03 16.19 -17.33
CA ASN A 7 1.72 15.21 -16.50
C ASN A 7 2.27 13.96 -17.21
N ARG A 8 3.36 14.13 -17.97
CA ARG A 8 4.26 13.03 -18.32
C ARG A 8 5.08 12.65 -17.08
N VAL A 9 4.46 11.89 -16.18
CA VAL A 9 5.17 11.29 -15.04
C VAL A 9 6.25 10.37 -15.61
N HIS A 10 7.50 10.68 -15.27
CA HIS A 10 8.69 9.97 -15.71
C HIS A 10 8.58 8.49 -15.40
N ILE A 11 8.63 7.66 -16.44
CA ILE A 11 8.83 6.20 -16.32
C ILE A 11 10.32 5.98 -16.06
N GLY A 12 10.72 6.22 -14.80
CA GLY A 12 12.01 5.79 -14.28
C GLY A 12 12.01 4.28 -14.09
N ASN A 13 12.80 3.61 -14.92
CA ASN A 13 13.06 2.18 -14.97
C ASN A 13 13.15 1.53 -13.55
N ARG A 14 12.34 0.51 -13.27
CA ARG A 14 12.36 -0.26 -12.01
C ARG A 14 12.35 -1.77 -12.23
N PRO A 15 12.97 -2.55 -11.33
CA PRO A 15 13.23 -3.98 -11.53
C PRO A 15 11.96 -4.83 -11.37
N GLY A 16 11.43 -5.29 -12.50
CA GLY A 16 10.31 -6.23 -12.62
C GLY A 16 9.04 -5.55 -13.13
N LYS A 17 8.97 -5.33 -14.45
CA LYS A 17 7.94 -4.53 -15.14
C LYS A 17 6.53 -5.01 -14.83
N ALA A 18 5.74 -4.17 -14.17
CA ALA A 18 4.31 -4.14 -14.45
C ALA A 18 4.14 -3.37 -15.76
N ASP A 19 3.37 -3.89 -16.71
CA ASP A 19 3.22 -3.27 -18.04
C ASP A 19 2.53 -1.89 -17.95
N TYR A 20 1.82 -1.64 -16.85
CA TYR A 20 1.10 -0.40 -16.55
C TYR A 20 1.25 -0.02 -15.07
N PRO A 21 1.11 1.28 -14.70
CA PRO A 21 0.97 1.69 -13.30
C PRO A 21 -0.20 0.95 -12.64
N ILE A 22 0.02 0.35 -11.48
CA ILE A 22 -0.98 -0.42 -10.74
C ILE A 22 -2.25 0.39 -10.52
N ALA A 23 -2.12 1.69 -10.19
CA ALA A 23 -3.27 2.57 -9.99
C ALA A 23 -4.23 2.65 -11.20
N SER A 24 -3.71 2.49 -12.43
CA SER A 24 -4.55 2.51 -13.65
C SER A 24 -5.32 1.21 -13.88
N LEU A 25 -4.94 0.13 -13.20
CA LEU A 25 -5.60 -1.18 -13.29
C LEU A 25 -6.72 -1.34 -12.26
N LEU A 26 -6.84 -0.41 -11.31
CA LEU A 26 -7.77 -0.56 -10.20
C LEU A 26 -9.19 -0.13 -10.58
N PRO A 27 -10.19 -0.95 -10.24
CA PRO A 27 -11.58 -0.52 -10.31
C PRO A 27 -11.86 0.60 -9.30
N VAL A 28 -12.87 1.42 -9.60
CA VAL A 28 -13.31 2.52 -8.75
C VAL A 28 -14.37 2.03 -7.76
N GLY A 29 -14.23 2.38 -6.48
CA GLY A 29 -15.14 2.01 -5.40
C GLY A 29 -14.71 0.74 -4.66
N LYS A 30 -14.88 0.76 -3.34
CA LYS A 30 -14.53 -0.35 -2.43
C LYS A 30 -15.32 -1.62 -2.74
N GLU A 31 -16.56 -1.46 -3.18
CA GLU A 31 -17.44 -2.54 -3.61
C GLU A 31 -16.90 -3.33 -4.81
N ASN A 32 -16.05 -2.70 -5.62
CA ASN A 32 -15.50 -3.30 -6.83
C ASN A 32 -14.06 -3.81 -6.63
N ALA A 33 -13.56 -3.85 -5.39
CA ALA A 33 -12.16 -4.09 -5.12
C ALA A 33 -11.65 -5.41 -5.74
N ILE A 34 -10.51 -5.33 -6.42
CA ILE A 34 -9.89 -6.46 -7.12
C ILE A 34 -9.03 -7.26 -6.16
N SER A 35 -9.14 -8.60 -6.23
CA SER A 35 -8.35 -9.50 -5.39
C SER A 35 -6.85 -9.37 -5.67
N THR A 36 -6.01 -9.73 -4.70
CA THR A 36 -4.54 -9.74 -4.92
C THR A 36 -4.16 -10.71 -6.05
N ALA A 37 -4.81 -11.87 -6.12
CA ALA A 37 -4.51 -12.89 -7.12
C ALA A 37 -4.84 -12.40 -8.54
N ASP A 38 -5.98 -11.74 -8.71
CA ASP A 38 -6.40 -11.22 -10.02
C ASP A 38 -5.57 -10.00 -10.41
N LEU A 39 -5.23 -9.13 -9.46
CA LEU A 39 -4.36 -7.99 -9.73
C LEU A 39 -2.92 -8.42 -10.09
N VAL A 40 -2.41 -9.51 -9.52
CA VAL A 40 -1.12 -10.11 -9.93
C VAL A 40 -1.17 -10.54 -11.40
N LYS A 41 -2.22 -11.26 -11.80
CA LYS A 41 -2.42 -11.68 -13.20
C LYS A 41 -2.56 -10.49 -14.14
N LEU A 42 -3.38 -9.49 -13.76
CA LEU A 42 -3.67 -8.31 -14.56
C LEU A 42 -2.45 -7.39 -14.73
N SER A 43 -1.63 -7.26 -13.70
CA SER A 43 -0.44 -6.39 -13.73
C SER A 43 0.79 -7.04 -14.37
N GLY A 44 0.77 -8.35 -14.61
CA GLY A 44 1.96 -9.10 -15.05
C GLY A 44 3.03 -9.26 -13.97
N CYS A 45 2.73 -8.93 -12.71
CA CYS A 45 3.68 -9.12 -11.61
C CYS A 45 3.99 -10.60 -11.41
N SER A 46 5.27 -10.94 -11.18
CA SER A 46 5.68 -12.34 -10.93
C SER A 46 5.21 -12.90 -9.58
N SER A 47 4.78 -12.04 -8.65
CA SER A 47 4.29 -12.45 -7.33
C SER A 47 3.49 -11.35 -6.64
N SER A 48 2.68 -11.74 -5.65
CA SER A 48 2.01 -10.81 -4.73
C SER A 48 2.99 -9.88 -4.01
N ARG A 49 4.20 -10.35 -3.69
CA ARG A 49 5.26 -9.53 -3.08
C ARG A 49 5.72 -8.42 -4.03
N LYS A 50 5.90 -8.73 -5.31
CA LYS A 50 6.26 -7.72 -6.32
C LYS A 50 5.15 -6.71 -6.56
N LEU A 51 3.90 -7.17 -6.63
CA LEU A 51 2.74 -6.30 -6.70
C LEU A 51 2.70 -5.32 -5.51
N GLN A 52 2.87 -5.81 -4.28
CA GLN A 52 2.88 -4.97 -3.07
C GLN A 52 4.03 -3.95 -3.07
N GLN A 53 5.21 -4.30 -3.60
CA GLN A 53 6.33 -3.35 -3.75
C GLN A 53 5.97 -2.21 -4.72
N HIS A 54 5.33 -2.52 -5.85
CA HIS A 54 4.85 -1.51 -6.80
C HIS A 54 3.77 -0.62 -6.21
N ILE A 55 2.80 -1.21 -5.51
CA ILE A 55 1.75 -0.46 -4.81
C ILE A 55 2.35 0.49 -3.75
N ALA A 56 3.31 0.00 -2.95
CA ALA A 56 3.98 0.84 -1.96
C ALA A 56 4.75 1.98 -2.62
N TYR A 57 5.44 1.71 -3.72
CA TYR A 57 6.10 2.73 -4.51
C TYR A 57 5.11 3.81 -4.99
N GLU A 58 4.02 3.41 -5.65
CA GLU A 58 3.04 4.35 -6.20
C GLU A 58 2.38 5.18 -5.10
N ARG A 59 2.02 4.57 -3.97
CA ARG A 59 1.50 5.28 -2.79
C ARG A 59 2.48 6.33 -2.28
N ASN A 60 3.76 5.98 -2.17
CA ASN A 60 4.81 6.93 -1.76
C ASN A 60 5.02 8.07 -2.77
N HIS A 61 4.50 7.94 -4.00
CA HIS A 61 4.56 8.96 -5.06
C HIS A 61 3.19 9.61 -5.31
N GLY A 62 2.27 9.50 -4.35
CA GLY A 62 1.00 10.22 -4.33
C GLY A 62 -0.19 9.49 -4.96
N ALA A 63 -0.04 8.24 -5.40
CA ALA A 63 -1.18 7.48 -5.89
C ALA A 63 -2.09 7.03 -4.74
N ILE A 64 -3.39 7.32 -4.85
CA ILE A 64 -4.39 6.86 -3.89
C ILE A 64 -4.87 5.46 -4.30
N ILE A 65 -4.12 4.45 -3.86
CA ILE A 65 -4.48 3.04 -3.98
C ILE A 65 -5.02 2.59 -2.62
N CYS A 66 -6.31 2.29 -2.51
CA CYS A 66 -6.91 1.82 -1.28
C CYS A 66 -6.72 0.31 -1.12
N SER A 67 -6.72 -0.16 0.13
CA SER A 67 -6.69 -1.58 0.48
C SER A 67 -7.40 -1.82 1.81
N GLY A 68 -8.06 -2.97 1.95
CA GLY A 68 -8.76 -3.37 3.17
C GLY A 68 -8.50 -4.83 3.50
N SER A 69 -8.70 -5.22 4.76
CA SER A 69 -8.61 -6.63 5.16
C SER A 69 -9.65 -7.43 4.36
N GLY A 70 -9.20 -8.45 3.61
CA GLY A 70 -10.06 -9.35 2.84
C GLY A 70 -10.54 -8.85 1.47
N ASN A 71 -10.65 -7.54 1.25
CA ASN A 71 -11.34 -7.00 0.06
C ASN A 71 -10.43 -6.71 -1.15
N GLY A 72 -9.10 -6.83 -1.03
CA GLY A 72 -8.20 -6.51 -2.14
C GLY A 72 -7.95 -5.00 -2.31
N TYR A 73 -7.87 -4.52 -3.55
CA TYR A 73 -7.42 -3.17 -3.91
C TYR A 73 -8.43 -2.41 -4.77
N TRP A 74 -8.56 -1.10 -4.57
CA TRP A 74 -9.44 -0.24 -5.37
C TRP A 74 -8.92 1.20 -5.42
N LYS A 75 -9.46 1.98 -6.36
CA LYS A 75 -9.36 3.44 -6.36
C LYS A 75 -10.60 4.00 -5.65
N PRO A 76 -10.47 4.98 -4.74
CA PRO A 76 -11.64 5.50 -4.03
C PRO A 76 -12.62 6.17 -4.99
N LYS A 77 -13.93 5.94 -4.79
CA LYS A 77 -14.98 6.61 -5.58
C LYS A 77 -15.37 7.98 -5.03
N ASP A 78 -15.18 8.20 -3.74
CA ASP A 78 -15.59 9.41 -3.03
C ASP A 78 -14.67 9.75 -1.85
N ARG A 79 -14.94 10.89 -1.21
CA ARG A 79 -14.20 11.35 -0.02
C ARG A 79 -14.37 10.40 1.16
N GLN A 80 -15.50 9.73 1.29
CA GLN A 80 -15.79 8.85 2.42
C GLN A 80 -14.88 7.62 2.39
N GLU A 81 -14.65 7.03 1.21
CA GLU A 81 -13.71 5.92 1.06
C GLU A 81 -12.27 6.33 1.34
N ILE A 82 -11.87 7.57 1.00
CA ILE A 82 -10.55 8.10 1.36
C ILE A 82 -10.41 8.19 2.88
N VAL A 83 -11.40 8.78 3.56
CA VAL A 83 -11.41 8.91 5.02
C VAL A 83 -11.37 7.53 5.69
N GLU A 84 -12.16 6.57 5.19
CA GLU A 84 -12.16 5.21 5.73
C GLU A 84 -10.81 4.53 5.55
N PHE A 85 -10.19 4.68 4.37
CA PHE A 85 -8.88 4.11 4.09
C PHE A 85 -7.79 4.70 5.00
N CYS A 86 -7.77 6.03 5.21
CA CYS A 86 -6.87 6.67 6.17
C CYS A 86 -7.08 6.09 7.57
N ARG A 87 -8.33 5.97 8.04
CA ARG A 87 -8.65 5.40 9.35
C ARG A 87 -8.10 3.98 9.53
N ILE A 88 -8.23 3.14 8.50
CA ILE A 88 -7.71 1.76 8.49
C ILE A 88 -6.18 1.76 8.57
N MET A 89 -5.51 2.59 7.75
CA MET A 89 -4.06 2.66 7.72
C MET A 89 -3.47 3.21 9.02
N ASP A 90 -4.10 4.23 9.61
CA ASP A 90 -3.70 4.80 10.90
C ASP A 90 -3.86 3.79 12.04
N ALA A 91 -4.97 3.04 12.05
CA ALA A 91 -5.17 1.96 13.01
C ALA A 91 -4.10 0.87 12.87
N ARG A 92 -3.77 0.47 11.63
CA ARG A 92 -2.68 -0.47 11.37
C ARG A 92 -1.35 0.07 11.87
N ALA A 93 -1.02 1.33 11.58
CA ALA A 93 0.23 1.96 12.03
C ALA A 93 0.33 1.97 13.56
N ARG A 94 -0.74 2.36 14.27
CA ARG A 94 -0.79 2.31 15.74
C ARG A 94 -0.56 0.90 16.27
N ASN A 95 -1.22 -0.10 15.69
CA ASN A 95 -1.06 -1.50 16.09
C ASN A 95 0.38 -2.00 15.83
N THR A 96 0.98 -1.64 14.69
CA THR A 96 2.39 -1.94 14.40
C THR A 96 3.32 -1.30 15.43
N PHE A 97 3.12 -0.02 15.76
CA PHE A 97 3.93 0.63 16.80
C PHE A 97 3.75 -0.02 18.17
N ALA A 98 2.51 -0.37 18.54
CA ALA A 98 2.23 -1.06 19.79
C ALA A 98 2.92 -2.43 19.86
N ALA A 99 2.87 -3.23 18.79
CA ALA A 99 3.53 -4.54 18.73
C ALA A 99 5.05 -4.45 18.88
N THR A 100 5.68 -3.37 18.40
CA THR A 100 7.13 -3.16 18.56
C THR A 100 7.53 -2.57 19.91
N ARG A 101 6.57 -2.23 20.78
CA ARG A 101 6.85 -1.50 22.03
C ARG A 101 7.71 -2.29 23.01
N SER A 102 7.39 -3.57 23.23
CA SER A 102 8.16 -4.44 24.12
C SER A 102 9.57 -4.66 23.59
N ALA A 103 9.72 -4.96 22.30
CA ALA A 103 11.02 -5.10 21.65
C ALA A 103 11.88 -3.84 21.80
N LYS A 104 11.30 -2.65 21.59
CA LYS A 104 12.01 -1.37 21.79
C LYS A 104 12.36 -1.11 23.26
N GLN A 105 11.57 -1.61 24.20
CA GLN A 105 11.87 -1.49 25.63
C GLN A 105 13.03 -2.40 26.03
N ALA A 106 13.06 -3.65 25.53
CA ALA A 106 14.16 -4.58 25.75
C ALA A 106 15.50 -4.02 25.23
N LEU A 107 15.49 -3.28 24.12
CA LEU A 107 16.69 -2.60 23.60
C LEU A 107 17.28 -1.50 24.51
N LYS A 108 16.58 -1.07 25.57
CA LYS A 108 17.10 -0.10 26.55
C LYS A 108 17.81 -0.77 27.72
N GLU A 109 17.62 -2.07 27.90
CA GLU A 109 18.28 -2.86 28.94
C GLU A 109 19.68 -3.28 28.44
N PRO A 110 20.70 -3.36 29.32
CA PRO A 110 22.01 -3.85 28.93
C PRO A 110 21.93 -5.24 28.28
N GLU A 111 22.86 -5.54 27.36
CA GLU A 111 22.92 -6.86 26.75
C GLU A 111 23.06 -7.96 27.80
N GLY A 112 22.24 -9.01 27.68
CA GLY A 112 22.19 -10.12 28.63
C GLY A 112 21.25 -9.89 29.83
N GLN A 113 20.64 -8.71 29.96
CA GLN A 113 19.62 -8.41 30.97
C GLN A 113 18.22 -8.19 30.38
N GLN A 114 18.06 -8.39 29.06
CA GLN A 114 16.77 -8.23 28.39
C GLN A 114 15.77 -9.29 28.84
N ASP A 115 14.62 -8.83 29.33
CA ASP A 115 13.49 -9.72 29.59
C ASP A 115 12.55 -9.79 28.37
N PHE A 116 12.48 -10.98 27.74
CA PHE A 116 11.68 -11.23 26.55
C PHE A 116 10.25 -11.70 26.86
N ILE A 117 9.90 -11.92 28.13
CA ILE A 117 8.59 -12.39 28.58
C ILE A 117 8.09 -11.42 29.67
N ARG A 118 7.69 -10.22 29.25
CA ARG A 118 6.97 -9.26 30.12
C ARG A 118 5.48 -9.26 29.85
#